data_AF-A0A0Q9K8T4-F1
#
_entry.id   AF-A0A0Q9K8T4-F1
#
_cell.length_a   1.000
_cell.length_b   1.000
_cell.length_c   1.000
_cell.angle_alpha   90.00
_cell.angle_beta   90.00
_cell.angle_gamma   90.00
#
_symmetry.space_group_name_H-M   'P 1'
#
loop_
_entity.id
_entity.type
_entity.pdbx_description
1 polymer ?
#
loop_
_entity_poly.entity_id
_entity_poly.type
_entity_poly.pdbx_seq_one_letter_code
_entity_poly.pdbx_strand_id
1 'polypeptide(L)'
;MTKLEQLELVEVGYNDAKVTLTFLDVAAGEIREVNFNKKVFDKDTQKFVADDEKAVKVEAALQEHFGLSFDAMEQAVGVKKDIYCYEKFNSLTESTQRDIAKFTADDVGQILSGEIVEVALEDEGIRIFVEYEGLTYRSNMGFSKKVGDVYFIDPLKKPKQIAKFEEKFGVKAEDGESLVGKTVMFEVKKMGGSNAIYIEIKPFPKKKVK
;
A
#
# COMPACT_ATOMS: atom_id res chain seq x y z
N MET A 1 1.46 13.75 -5.06
CA MET A 1 2.55 13.23 -5.91
C MET A 1 2.91 14.30 -6.92
N THR A 2 4.20 14.52 -7.15
CA THR A 2 4.72 15.45 -8.17
C THR A 2 5.70 14.69 -9.07
N LYS A 3 5.51 14.74 -10.39
CA LYS A 3 6.47 14.19 -11.36
C LYS A 3 7.49 15.28 -11.73
N LEU A 4 8.78 14.99 -11.53
CA LEU A 4 9.89 15.84 -11.95
C LEU A 4 10.59 15.17 -13.13
N GLU A 5 10.78 15.91 -14.22
CA GLU A 5 11.27 15.34 -15.48
C GLU A 5 12.77 15.53 -15.64
N GLN A 6 13.43 14.53 -16.24
CA GLN A 6 14.83 14.61 -16.68
C GLN A 6 15.84 15.02 -15.58
N LEU A 7 15.63 14.57 -14.34
CA LEU A 7 16.61 14.76 -13.28
C LEU A 7 17.84 13.88 -13.54
N GLU A 8 19.02 14.44 -13.30
CA GLU A 8 20.29 13.76 -13.54
C GLU A 8 20.71 12.94 -12.31
N LEU A 9 21.04 11.68 -12.51
CA LEU A 9 21.63 10.82 -11.48
C LEU A 9 23.06 11.28 -11.21
N VAL A 10 23.33 11.79 -10.03
CA VAL A 10 24.66 12.35 -9.67
C VAL A 10 25.47 11.45 -8.76
N GLU A 11 24.82 10.54 -8.04
CA GLU A 11 25.49 9.65 -7.09
C GLU A 11 24.74 8.31 -6.96
N VAL A 12 25.50 7.24 -6.76
CA VAL A 12 25.00 5.90 -6.46
C VAL A 12 25.66 5.40 -5.19
N GLY A 13 24.85 5.04 -4.20
CA GLY A 13 25.31 4.52 -2.91
C GLY A 13 24.86 3.08 -2.69
N TYR A 14 25.80 2.23 -2.27
CA TYR A 14 25.52 0.84 -1.90
C TYR A 14 25.54 0.64 -0.39
N ASN A 15 24.53 -0.08 0.11
CA ASN A 15 24.50 -0.56 1.48
C ASN A 15 23.95 -1.99 1.48
N ASP A 16 24.86 -2.97 1.48
CA ASP A 16 24.54 -4.39 1.51
C ASP A 16 23.56 -4.76 0.38
N ALA A 17 22.30 -5.07 0.70
CA ALA A 17 21.29 -5.43 -0.28
C ALA A 17 20.50 -4.25 -0.85
N LYS A 18 20.92 -3.01 -0.59
CA LYS A 18 20.27 -1.78 -1.02
C LYS A 18 21.17 -0.93 -1.92
N VAL A 19 20.62 -0.45 -3.04
CA VAL A 19 21.21 0.62 -3.84
C VAL A 19 20.34 1.87 -3.72
N THR A 20 20.98 3.01 -3.52
CA THR A 20 20.38 4.35 -3.41
C THR A 20 20.86 5.17 -4.60
N LEU A 21 19.92 5.65 -5.40
CA LEU A 21 20.17 6.47 -6.58
C LEU A 21 19.80 7.92 -6.25
N THR A 22 20.76 8.83 -6.30
CA THR A 22 20.57 10.23 -5.92
C THR A 22 20.47 11.12 -7.15
N PHE A 23 19.30 11.68 -7.40
CA PHE A 23 19.03 12.58 -8.52
C PHE A 23 19.06 14.04 -8.07
N LEU A 24 19.62 14.92 -8.89
CA LEU A 24 19.72 16.34 -8.58
C LEU A 24 18.54 17.13 -9.16
N ASP A 25 17.76 17.78 -8.29
CA ASP A 25 16.71 18.75 -8.63
C ASP A 25 17.28 20.17 -8.54
N VAL A 26 17.89 20.61 -9.64
CA VAL A 26 18.54 21.93 -9.72
C VAL A 26 17.56 23.08 -9.52
N ALA A 27 16.31 22.92 -9.95
CA ALA A 27 15.31 23.98 -9.86
C ALA A 27 14.91 24.26 -8.41
N ALA A 28 14.77 23.22 -7.59
CA ALA A 28 14.48 23.33 -6.17
C ALA A 28 15.75 23.46 -5.30
N GLY A 29 16.93 23.11 -5.82
CA GLY A 29 18.16 23.00 -5.02
C GLY A 29 18.13 21.80 -4.07
N GLU A 30 17.40 20.73 -4.43
CA GLU A 30 17.14 19.56 -3.60
C GLU A 30 17.71 18.29 -4.25
N ILE A 31 17.81 17.21 -3.47
CA ILE A 31 18.11 15.87 -3.99
C ILE A 31 16.88 14.98 -3.88
N ARG A 32 16.75 14.04 -4.83
CA ARG A 32 15.71 13.01 -4.85
C ARG A 32 16.36 11.64 -4.81
N GLU A 33 16.19 10.94 -3.70
CA GLU A 33 16.71 9.58 -3.55
C GLU A 33 15.66 8.54 -3.95
N VAL A 34 16.04 7.62 -4.84
CA VAL A 34 15.27 6.43 -5.19
C VAL A 34 16.01 5.20 -4.67
N ASN A 35 15.29 4.33 -3.98
CA ASN A 35 15.87 3.22 -3.22
C ASN A 35 15.39 1.87 -3.73
N PHE A 36 16.32 0.97 -4.06
CA PHE A 36 16.03 -0.41 -4.40
C PHE A 36 16.67 -1.33 -3.36
N ASN A 37 15.86 -2.16 -2.70
CA ASN A 37 16.33 -3.07 -1.65
C ASN A 37 15.90 -4.50 -1.96
N LYS A 38 16.87 -5.41 -2.11
CA LYS A 38 16.65 -6.84 -2.38
C LYS A 38 16.07 -7.60 -1.17
N LYS A 39 16.10 -7.01 0.03
CA LYS A 39 15.54 -7.61 1.26
C LYS A 39 14.13 -7.13 1.57
N VAL A 40 13.35 -7.98 2.24
CA VAL A 40 12.04 -7.65 2.80
C VAL A 40 12.17 -7.44 4.31
N PHE A 41 11.44 -6.47 4.84
CA PHE A 41 11.34 -6.30 6.29
C PHE A 41 10.40 -7.34 6.87
N ASP A 42 10.95 -8.28 7.64
CA ASP A 42 10.19 -9.23 8.44
C ASP A 42 9.70 -8.53 9.71
N LYS A 43 8.38 -8.47 9.87
CA LYS A 43 7.73 -7.80 11.01
C LYS A 43 7.83 -8.60 12.31
N ASP A 44 7.98 -9.92 12.22
CA ASP A 44 8.04 -10.81 13.36
C ASP A 44 9.45 -10.81 13.97
N THR A 45 10.49 -10.85 13.11
CA THR A 45 11.89 -10.77 13.56
C THR A 45 12.43 -9.35 13.65
N GLN A 46 11.66 -8.35 13.18
CA GLN A 46 12.05 -6.95 13.05
C GLN A 46 13.37 -6.74 12.28
N LYS A 47 13.67 -7.61 11.32
CA LYS A 47 14.93 -7.62 10.56
C LYS A 47 14.66 -7.68 9.06
N PHE A 48 15.61 -7.19 8.28
CA PHE A 48 15.60 -7.36 6.83
C PHE A 48 16.13 -8.76 6.49
N VAL A 49 15.27 -9.58 5.90
CA VAL A 49 15.59 -10.94 5.45
C VAL A 49 15.70 -10.99 3.93
N ALA A 50 16.55 -11.89 3.43
CA ALA A 50 16.68 -12.12 1.99
C ALA A 50 15.36 -12.67 1.43
N ASP A 51 14.98 -12.18 0.25
CA ASP A 51 13.76 -12.58 -0.44
C ASP A 51 14.09 -12.71 -1.94
N ASP A 52 14.11 -13.94 -2.44
CA ASP A 52 14.58 -14.21 -3.81
C ASP A 52 13.66 -13.59 -4.86
N GLU A 53 12.34 -13.56 -4.62
CA GLU A 53 11.40 -12.91 -5.54
C GLU A 53 11.63 -11.40 -5.62
N LYS A 54 11.90 -10.75 -4.49
CA LYS A 54 12.20 -9.32 -4.43
C LYS A 54 13.56 -9.02 -5.05
N ALA A 55 14.56 -9.87 -4.82
CA ALA A 55 15.85 -9.73 -5.48
C ALA A 55 15.71 -9.77 -7.01
N VAL A 56 14.91 -10.70 -7.54
CA VAL A 56 14.60 -10.80 -8.98
C VAL A 56 13.85 -9.56 -9.48
N LYS A 57 12.83 -9.09 -8.74
CA LYS A 57 12.07 -7.86 -9.11
C LYS A 57 12.96 -6.62 -9.13
N VAL A 58 13.86 -6.49 -8.15
CA VAL A 58 14.82 -5.38 -8.12
C VAL A 58 15.74 -5.41 -9.33
N GLU A 59 16.28 -6.57 -9.68
CA GLU A 59 17.13 -6.68 -10.88
C GLU A 59 16.35 -6.37 -12.16
N ALA A 60 15.14 -6.92 -12.30
CA ALA A 60 14.29 -6.64 -13.45
C ALA A 60 14.02 -5.13 -13.58
N ALA A 61 13.73 -4.44 -12.48
CA ALA A 61 13.48 -3.01 -12.47
C ALA A 61 14.72 -2.18 -12.86
N LEU A 62 15.90 -2.53 -12.33
CA LEU A 62 17.14 -1.84 -12.70
C LEU A 62 17.53 -2.07 -14.16
N GLN A 63 17.35 -3.31 -14.64
CA GLN A 63 17.54 -3.66 -16.04
C GLN A 63 16.55 -2.93 -16.95
N GLU A 64 15.28 -2.80 -16.56
CA GLU A 64 14.26 -2.07 -17.32
C GLU A 64 14.59 -0.57 -17.40
N HIS A 65 14.96 0.04 -16.27
CA HIS A 65 15.19 1.47 -16.20
C HIS A 65 16.54 1.89 -16.79
N PHE A 66 17.60 1.11 -16.58
CA PHE A 66 18.98 1.52 -16.91
C PHE A 66 19.69 0.56 -17.85
N GLY A 67 19.15 -0.65 -18.07
CA GLY A 67 19.87 -1.70 -18.80
C GLY A 67 21.06 -2.28 -18.04
N LEU A 68 21.11 -2.05 -16.72
CA LEU A 68 22.21 -2.41 -15.84
C LEU A 68 21.73 -3.33 -14.72
N SER A 69 22.65 -4.16 -14.23
CA SER A 69 22.44 -4.93 -13.01
C SER A 69 22.66 -4.08 -11.76
N PHE A 70 22.17 -4.57 -10.63
CA PHE A 70 22.34 -3.94 -9.32
C PHE A 70 23.80 -3.56 -9.03
N ASP A 71 24.76 -4.44 -9.30
CA ASP A 71 26.18 -4.21 -8.99
C ASP A 71 26.87 -3.23 -9.97
N ALA A 72 26.21 -2.83 -11.05
CA ALA A 72 26.76 -1.98 -12.10
C ALA A 72 26.17 -0.56 -12.13
N MET A 73 25.35 -0.19 -11.13
CA MET A 73 24.59 1.06 -11.15
C MET A 73 25.46 2.33 -11.14
N GLU A 74 26.70 2.29 -10.68
CA GLU A 74 27.63 3.44 -10.80
C GLU A 74 27.82 3.89 -12.26
N GLN A 75 27.64 2.99 -13.23
CA GLN A 75 27.73 3.31 -14.67
C GLN A 75 26.54 4.15 -15.16
N ALA A 76 25.47 4.27 -14.37
CA ALA A 76 24.31 5.10 -14.70
C ALA A 76 24.50 6.58 -14.31
N VAL A 77 25.57 6.95 -13.61
CA VAL A 77 25.81 8.36 -13.23
C VAL A 77 25.86 9.22 -14.50
N GLY A 78 25.11 10.34 -14.50
CA GLY A 78 24.88 11.23 -15.64
C GLY A 78 23.64 10.89 -16.46
N VAL A 79 23.01 9.72 -16.27
CA VAL A 79 21.74 9.38 -16.93
C VAL A 79 20.61 10.24 -16.34
N LYS A 80 19.73 10.73 -17.21
CA LYS A 80 18.55 11.50 -16.84
C LYS A 80 17.30 10.64 -16.80
N LYS A 81 16.48 10.80 -15.76
CA LYS A 81 15.21 10.09 -15.58
C LYS A 81 14.13 10.99 -15.01
N ASP A 82 12.89 10.61 -15.29
CA ASP A 82 11.73 11.19 -14.63
C ASP A 82 11.56 10.54 -13.26
N ILE A 83 11.29 11.35 -12.24
CA ILE A 83 11.16 10.93 -10.84
C ILE A 83 9.78 11.31 -10.32
N TYR A 84 9.04 10.31 -9.84
CA TYR A 84 7.77 10.48 -9.14
C TYR A 84 8.04 10.71 -7.66
N CYS A 85 7.76 11.91 -7.17
CA CYS A 85 8.02 12.33 -5.82
C CYS A 85 6.74 12.24 -4.97
N TYR A 86 6.80 11.44 -3.91
CA TYR A 86 5.75 11.28 -2.90
C TYR A 86 6.23 11.88 -1.58
N GLU A 87 5.32 12.10 -0.64
CA GLU A 87 5.63 12.72 0.66
C GLU A 87 6.74 11.96 1.43
N LYS A 88 6.81 10.63 1.27
CA LYS A 88 7.70 9.75 2.06
C LYS A 88 8.75 9.01 1.26
N PHE A 89 8.68 9.04 -0.08
CA PHE A 89 9.60 8.30 -0.95
C PHE A 89 9.57 8.85 -2.38
N ASN A 90 10.58 8.52 -3.18
CA ASN A 90 10.59 8.78 -4.62
C ASN A 90 10.67 7.46 -5.39
N SER A 91 10.21 7.46 -6.63
CA SER A 91 10.17 6.29 -7.50
C SER A 91 10.47 6.64 -8.95
N LEU A 92 11.04 5.69 -9.69
CA LEU A 92 11.26 5.78 -11.15
C LEU A 92 10.01 5.44 -11.97
N THR A 93 9.01 4.84 -11.32
CA THR A 93 7.69 4.57 -11.89
C THR A 93 6.62 5.18 -11.01
N GLU A 94 5.48 5.50 -11.61
CA GLU A 94 4.31 5.89 -10.83
C GLU A 94 3.91 4.71 -9.93
N SER A 95 3.88 4.97 -8.62
CA SER A 95 3.39 4.03 -7.64
C SER A 95 1.94 3.69 -7.96
N THR A 96 1.69 2.42 -8.23
CA THR A 96 0.32 1.85 -8.24
C THR A 96 -0.23 1.69 -6.82
N GLN A 97 0.60 1.91 -5.78
CA GLN A 97 0.11 1.93 -4.40
C GLN A 97 -0.71 3.20 -4.22
N ARG A 98 -2.03 3.01 -4.13
CA ARG A 98 -2.94 4.03 -3.63
C ARG A 98 -2.47 4.47 -2.24
N ASP A 99 -2.29 5.78 -2.05
CA ASP A 99 -1.97 6.34 -0.74
C ASP A 99 -3.13 6.07 0.23
N ILE A 100 -2.89 5.17 1.19
CA ILE A 100 -3.85 4.86 2.27
C ILE A 100 -3.40 5.58 3.53
N ALA A 101 -4.14 6.61 3.88
CA ALA A 101 -3.98 7.35 5.12
C ALA A 101 -4.19 6.43 6.34
N LYS A 102 -3.57 6.81 7.46
CA LYS A 102 -3.66 6.09 8.72
C LYS A 102 -4.02 7.05 9.83
N PHE A 103 -4.99 6.65 10.63
CA PHE A 103 -5.28 7.29 11.90
C PHE A 103 -4.15 7.07 12.91
N THR A 104 -4.10 7.96 13.89
CA THR A 104 -3.15 7.93 15.00
C THR A 104 -3.78 7.33 16.25
N ALA A 105 -2.97 7.12 17.30
CA ALA A 105 -3.45 6.57 18.55
C ALA A 105 -4.50 7.47 19.23
N ASP A 106 -4.44 8.78 19.02
CA ASP A 106 -5.36 9.76 19.59
C ASP A 106 -6.75 9.72 18.95
N ASP A 107 -6.84 9.12 17.75
CA ASP A 107 -8.10 8.97 17.02
C ASP A 107 -8.88 7.71 17.42
N VAL A 108 -8.25 6.80 18.17
CA VAL A 108 -8.87 5.52 18.52
C VAL A 108 -10.13 5.74 19.36
N GLY A 109 -11.23 5.11 18.94
CA GLY A 109 -12.55 5.23 19.54
C GLY A 109 -13.43 6.30 18.91
N GLN A 110 -12.91 7.15 18.02
CA GLN A 110 -13.72 8.08 17.25
C GLN A 110 -14.65 7.33 16.28
N ILE A 111 -15.87 7.83 16.13
CA ILE A 111 -16.84 7.39 15.13
C ILE A 111 -17.02 8.53 14.14
N LEU A 112 -16.62 8.28 12.90
CA LEU A 112 -16.57 9.26 11.82
C LEU A 112 -17.45 8.80 10.66
N SER A 113 -17.75 9.71 9.75
CA SER A 113 -18.51 9.41 8.52
C SER A 113 -17.67 9.77 7.31
N GLY A 114 -17.60 8.86 6.34
CA GLY A 114 -16.91 9.08 5.06
C GLY A 114 -17.68 8.45 3.92
N GLU A 115 -17.19 8.62 2.70
CA GLU A 115 -17.82 8.08 1.50
C GLU A 115 -17.06 6.86 0.98
N ILE A 116 -17.75 5.76 0.66
CA ILE A 116 -17.11 4.64 -0.03
C ILE A 116 -16.74 5.07 -1.45
N VAL A 117 -15.46 5.01 -1.78
CA VAL A 117 -14.96 5.31 -3.13
C VAL A 117 -14.66 4.06 -3.94
N GLU A 118 -14.44 2.91 -3.29
CA GLU A 118 -14.22 1.63 -3.96
C GLU A 118 -14.46 0.44 -3.03
N VAL A 119 -14.95 -0.65 -3.60
CA VAL A 119 -14.96 -1.98 -2.99
C VAL A 119 -14.29 -2.97 -3.93
N ALA A 120 -13.18 -3.56 -3.50
CA ALA A 120 -12.42 -4.55 -4.27
C ALA A 120 -12.54 -5.94 -3.63
N LEU A 121 -13.00 -6.91 -4.41
CA LEU A 121 -12.94 -8.33 -4.07
C LEU A 121 -11.64 -8.90 -4.65
N GLU A 122 -10.69 -9.22 -3.78
CA GLU A 122 -9.38 -9.77 -4.15
C GLU A 122 -9.23 -11.22 -3.65
N ASP A 123 -8.17 -11.91 -4.08
CA ASP A 123 -7.87 -13.28 -3.68
C ASP A 123 -7.68 -13.45 -2.16
N GLU A 124 -7.21 -12.40 -1.48
CA GLU A 124 -6.90 -12.45 -0.05
C GLU A 124 -8.04 -11.92 0.85
N GLY A 125 -9.01 -11.20 0.28
CA GLY A 125 -9.99 -10.47 1.07
C GLY A 125 -10.85 -9.49 0.30
N ILE A 126 -11.80 -8.88 1.02
CA ILE A 126 -12.56 -7.72 0.53
C ILE A 126 -11.93 -6.46 1.09
N ARG A 127 -11.57 -5.50 0.24
CA ARG A 127 -11.02 -4.19 0.61
C ARG A 127 -12.05 -3.11 0.31
N ILE A 128 -12.32 -2.26 1.30
CA ILE A 128 -13.28 -1.16 1.17
C ILE A 128 -12.52 0.14 1.41
N PHE A 129 -12.53 1.02 0.42
CA PHE A 129 -11.85 2.31 0.47
C PHE A 129 -12.87 3.40 0.78
N VAL A 130 -12.54 4.24 1.75
CA VAL A 130 -13.40 5.31 2.27
C VAL A 130 -12.65 6.62 2.20
N GLU A 131 -13.23 7.64 1.57
CA GLU A 131 -12.72 9.00 1.62
C GLU A 131 -13.24 9.73 2.85
N TYR A 132 -12.33 10.40 3.57
CA TYR A 132 -12.62 11.25 4.70
C TYR A 132 -11.60 12.39 4.74
N GLU A 133 -12.08 13.65 4.81
CA GLU A 133 -11.23 14.86 4.83
C GLU A 133 -10.19 14.92 3.70
N GLY A 134 -10.56 14.50 2.48
CA GLY A 134 -9.69 14.50 1.31
C GLY A 134 -8.60 13.41 1.32
N LEU A 135 -8.65 12.50 2.29
CA LEU A 135 -7.73 11.37 2.42
C LEU A 135 -8.47 10.05 2.24
N THR A 136 -7.80 9.06 1.64
CA THR A 136 -8.37 7.71 1.48
C THR A 136 -7.91 6.79 2.60
N TYR A 137 -8.88 6.15 3.26
CA TYR A 137 -8.69 5.13 4.29
C TYR A 137 -9.19 3.78 3.79
N ARG A 138 -8.76 2.70 4.45
CA ARG A 138 -9.11 1.33 4.03
C ARG A 138 -9.56 0.45 5.19
N SER A 139 -10.73 -0.18 5.02
CA SER A 139 -11.21 -1.30 5.83
C SER A 139 -10.90 -2.61 5.11
N ASN A 140 -10.35 -3.59 5.83
CA ASN A 140 -10.00 -4.90 5.29
C ASN A 140 -10.86 -6.00 5.92
N MET A 141 -11.48 -6.84 5.09
CA MET A 141 -12.16 -8.08 5.47
C MET A 141 -11.40 -9.27 4.87
N GLY A 142 -10.19 -9.51 5.41
CA GLY A 142 -9.28 -10.54 4.91
C GLY A 142 -9.70 -11.95 5.28
N PHE A 143 -9.60 -12.87 4.34
CA PHE A 143 -9.83 -14.31 4.53
C PHE A 143 -8.65 -15.18 4.14
N SER A 144 -7.48 -14.60 3.85
CA SER A 144 -6.22 -15.32 3.79
C SER A 144 -5.55 -15.44 5.16
N LYS A 145 -4.59 -16.37 5.26
CA LYS A 145 -3.67 -16.53 6.37
C LYS A 145 -2.25 -16.68 5.80
N LYS A 146 -1.29 -15.99 6.40
CA LYS A 146 0.13 -16.16 6.08
C LYS A 146 0.65 -17.47 6.68
N VAL A 147 1.32 -18.29 5.88
CA VAL A 147 2.04 -19.50 6.32
C VAL A 147 3.45 -19.42 5.74
N GLY A 148 4.45 -19.19 6.60
CA GLY A 148 5.77 -18.75 6.16
C GLY A 148 5.68 -17.38 5.47
N ASP A 149 6.14 -17.30 4.23
CA ASP A 149 6.11 -16.07 3.42
C ASP A 149 4.96 -15.98 2.43
N VAL A 150 4.14 -17.04 2.33
CA VAL A 150 3.05 -17.12 1.36
C VAL A 150 1.69 -16.96 2.06
N TYR A 151 0.78 -16.24 1.42
CA TYR A 151 -0.62 -16.14 1.85
C TYR A 151 -1.44 -17.24 1.20
N PHE A 152 -2.18 -17.98 2.02
CA PHE A 152 -3.11 -19.00 1.56
C PHE A 152 -4.54 -18.60 1.93
N ILE A 153 -5.48 -18.82 1.01
CA ILE A 153 -6.91 -18.64 1.27
C ILE A 153 -7.32 -19.63 2.34
N ASP A 154 -7.93 -19.15 3.42
CA ASP A 154 -8.54 -20.01 4.43
C ASP A 154 -9.98 -20.37 3.99
N PRO A 155 -10.24 -21.64 3.61
CA PRO A 155 -11.54 -22.05 3.09
C PRO A 155 -12.66 -21.98 4.12
N LEU A 156 -12.35 -21.93 5.42
CA LEU A 156 -13.34 -21.77 6.49
C LEU A 156 -13.62 -20.29 6.78
N LYS A 157 -12.62 -19.42 6.56
CA LYS A 157 -12.74 -17.98 6.81
C LYS A 157 -13.37 -17.23 5.64
N LYS A 158 -13.11 -17.64 4.39
CA LYS A 158 -13.67 -17.02 3.18
C LYS A 158 -15.19 -16.91 3.20
N PRO A 159 -15.96 -18.01 3.35
CA PRO A 159 -17.42 -17.92 3.37
C PRO A 159 -17.93 -17.07 4.55
N LYS A 160 -17.25 -17.09 5.71
CA LYS A 160 -17.63 -16.26 6.86
C LYS A 160 -17.44 -14.76 6.60
N GLN A 161 -16.34 -14.36 5.95
CA GLN A 161 -16.11 -12.94 5.62
C GLN A 161 -17.06 -12.46 4.52
N ILE A 162 -17.35 -13.29 3.52
CA ILE A 162 -18.34 -12.97 2.48
C ILE A 162 -19.73 -12.79 3.10
N ALA A 163 -20.17 -13.73 3.94
CA ALA A 163 -21.46 -13.61 4.64
C ALA A 163 -21.50 -12.40 5.57
N LYS A 164 -20.40 -12.09 6.28
CA LYS A 164 -20.30 -10.90 7.13
C LYS A 164 -20.39 -9.61 6.31
N PHE A 165 -19.81 -9.57 5.11
CA PHE A 165 -19.92 -8.43 4.20
C PHE A 165 -21.39 -8.24 3.78
N GLU A 166 -22.04 -9.32 3.34
CA GLU A 166 -23.44 -9.28 2.91
C GLU A 166 -24.38 -8.87 4.04
N GLU A 167 -24.21 -9.41 5.25
CA GLU A 167 -24.99 -8.98 6.41
C GLU A 167 -24.79 -7.50 6.73
N LYS A 168 -23.56 -7.02 6.59
CA LYS A 168 -23.17 -5.66 6.96
C LYS A 168 -23.67 -4.61 5.98
N PHE A 169 -23.66 -4.90 4.68
CA PHE A 169 -23.97 -3.93 3.64
C PHE A 169 -25.27 -4.21 2.88
N GLY A 170 -25.86 -5.40 3.04
CA GLY A 170 -27.07 -5.82 2.37
C GLY A 170 -26.91 -6.09 0.87
N VAL A 171 -25.67 -6.27 0.40
CA VAL A 171 -25.31 -6.60 -0.99
C VAL A 171 -24.22 -7.67 -0.99
N LYS A 172 -24.16 -8.49 -2.05
CA LYS A 172 -23.10 -9.50 -2.19
C LYS A 172 -21.75 -8.82 -2.38
N ALA A 173 -20.67 -9.51 -2.00
CA ALA A 173 -19.31 -9.00 -2.17
C ALA A 173 -18.95 -8.72 -3.64
N GLU A 174 -19.49 -9.50 -4.57
CA GLU A 174 -19.33 -9.33 -6.03
C GLU A 174 -20.03 -8.07 -6.54
N ASP A 175 -21.12 -7.65 -5.88
CA ASP A 175 -21.91 -6.46 -6.22
C ASP A 175 -21.44 -5.22 -5.42
N GLY A 176 -20.22 -5.25 -4.88
CA GLY A 176 -19.68 -4.23 -3.97
C GLY A 176 -19.60 -2.83 -4.59
N GLU A 177 -19.46 -2.73 -5.92
CA GLU A 177 -19.46 -1.46 -6.66
C GLU A 177 -20.73 -0.64 -6.42
N SER A 178 -21.88 -1.29 -6.15
CA SER A 178 -23.13 -0.61 -5.81
C SER A 178 -23.10 0.18 -4.50
N LEU A 179 -22.04 0.03 -3.70
CA LEU A 179 -21.80 0.79 -2.47
C LEU A 179 -21.01 2.07 -2.69
N VAL A 180 -20.38 2.25 -3.86
CA VAL A 180 -19.61 3.46 -4.19
C VAL A 180 -20.53 4.68 -4.17
N GLY A 181 -20.05 5.79 -3.60
CA GLY A 181 -20.82 7.01 -3.37
C GLY A 181 -21.71 6.98 -2.13
N LYS A 182 -21.79 5.87 -1.39
CA LYS A 182 -22.57 5.82 -0.14
C LYS A 182 -21.77 6.34 1.04
N THR A 183 -22.38 7.22 1.81
CA THR A 183 -21.86 7.63 3.12
C THR A 183 -21.97 6.49 4.12
N VAL A 184 -20.89 6.22 4.84
CA VAL A 184 -20.79 5.19 5.86
C VAL A 184 -20.21 5.74 7.15
N MET A 185 -20.72 5.27 8.28
CA MET A 185 -20.07 5.49 9.56
C MET A 185 -18.97 4.45 9.75
N PHE A 186 -17.82 4.83 10.27
CA PHE A 186 -16.75 3.92 10.66
C PHE A 186 -16.17 4.32 12.01
N GLU A 187 -15.69 3.33 12.76
CA GLU A 187 -14.98 3.55 14.02
C GLU A 187 -13.49 3.31 13.83
N VAL A 188 -12.66 4.19 14.37
CA VAL A 188 -11.20 4.01 14.41
C VAL A 188 -10.86 3.06 15.55
N LYS A 189 -10.29 1.91 15.23
CA LYS A 189 -9.96 0.85 16.19
C LYS A 189 -8.48 0.52 16.22
N LYS A 190 -8.02 0.08 17.39
CA LYS A 190 -6.70 -0.50 17.59
C LYS A 190 -6.84 -2.03 17.68
N MET A 191 -5.99 -2.76 16.97
CA MET A 191 -5.95 -4.22 17.06
C MET A 191 -5.36 -4.64 18.40
N GLY A 192 -6.06 -5.50 19.14
CA GLY A 192 -5.58 -6.01 20.43
C GLY A 192 -4.22 -6.70 20.30
N GLY A 193 -3.27 -6.33 21.17
CA GLY A 193 -1.90 -6.87 21.13
C GLY A 193 -0.99 -6.29 20.04
N SER A 194 -1.44 -5.28 19.27
CA SER A 194 -0.66 -4.63 18.22
C SER A 194 -0.84 -3.10 18.26
N ASN A 195 0.10 -2.36 17.66
CA ASN A 195 -0.06 -0.93 17.39
C ASN A 195 -0.75 -0.64 16.05
N ALA A 196 -1.29 -1.67 15.38
CA ALA A 196 -2.04 -1.49 14.16
C ALA A 196 -3.40 -0.81 14.43
N ILE A 197 -3.60 0.34 13.79
CA ILE A 197 -4.84 1.11 13.79
C ILE A 197 -5.54 0.90 12.45
N TYR A 198 -6.86 0.69 12.49
CA TYR A 198 -7.67 0.39 11.32
C TYR A 198 -9.07 0.98 11.48
N ILE A 199 -9.79 1.14 10.37
CA ILE A 199 -11.20 1.53 10.40
C ILE A 199 -12.11 0.30 10.37
N GLU A 200 -13.11 0.27 11.25
CA GLU A 200 -14.22 -0.68 11.16
C GLU A 200 -15.49 0.07 10.74
N ILE A 201 -15.90 -0.12 9.49
CA ILE A 201 -17.18 0.41 9.00
C ILE A 201 -18.34 -0.17 9.83
N LYS A 202 -19.39 0.59 10.11
CA LYS A 202 -20.58 0.10 10.82
C LYS A 202 -21.57 -0.55 9.83
N PRO A 203 -22.37 -1.54 10.28
CA PRO A 203 -23.41 -2.11 9.44
C PRO A 203 -24.42 -1.07 8.98
N PHE A 204 -24.95 -1.26 7.77
CA PHE A 204 -26.07 -0.48 7.27
C PHE A 204 -27.33 -0.82 8.06
N PRO A 205 -28.26 0.15 8.19
CA PRO A 205 -29.55 -0.10 8.79
C PRO A 205 -30.23 -1.27 8.07
N LYS A 206 -30.55 -2.35 8.79
CA LYS A 206 -31.34 -3.45 8.23
C LYS A 206 -32.71 -2.88 7.84
N LYS A 207 -33.15 -3.11 6.61
CA LYS A 207 -34.52 -2.76 6.20
C LYS A 207 -35.48 -3.49 7.16
N LYS A 208 -36.24 -2.73 7.95
CA LYS A 208 -37.30 -3.32 8.76
C LYS A 208 -38.35 -3.86 7.79
N VAL A 209 -38.55 -5.18 7.79
CA VAL A 209 -39.71 -5.79 7.14
C VAL A 209 -40.93 -5.25 7.87
N LYS A 210 -41.74 -4.45 7.17
CA LYS A 210 -43.07 -4.05 7.63
C LYS A 210 -44.04 -5.18 7.35
#